data_AF-A0A392QD30-F1
#
_entry.id   AF-A0A392QD30-F1
#
_cell.length_a   1.000
_cell.length_b   1.000
_cell.length_c   1.000
_cell.angle_alpha   90.00
_cell.angle_beta   90.00
_cell.angle_gamma   90.00
#
_symmetry.space_group_name_H-M   'P 1'
#
loop_
_entity.id
_entity.type
_entity.pdbx_description
1 polymer ?
#
loop_
_entity_poly.entity_id
_entity_poly.type
_entity_poly.pdbx_seq_one_letter_code
_entity_poly.pdbx_strand_id
1 'polypeptide(L)' 'PQWNEMLFVITYDEHGGFYDHVPTPVDGVPSPDDIVGPEPFKFKFDRLGVRVPTIFISPWIEPGKGKNKMHKCMQF' A
#
# COMPACT_ATOMS: atom_id res chain seq x y z
N PRO A 1 21.39 3.22 22.80
CA PRO A 1 19.94 3.05 22.63
C PRO A 1 19.43 4.15 21.69
N GLN A 2 18.83 3.79 20.55
CA GLN A 2 18.50 4.73 19.45
C GLN A 2 17.00 5.02 19.36
N TRP A 3 16.23 4.61 20.36
CA TRP A 3 14.77 4.71 20.37
C TRP A 3 14.25 6.12 20.04
N ASN A 4 14.85 7.16 20.64
CA ASN A 4 14.43 8.55 20.47
C ASN A 4 14.55 9.08 19.02
N GLU A 5 15.27 8.35 18.16
CA GLU A 5 15.51 8.71 16.76
C GLU A 5 15.08 7.59 15.79
N MET A 6 14.21 6.68 16.23
CA MET A 6 13.79 5.51 15.46
C MET A 6 12.35 5.62 14.97
N LEU A 7 12.13 5.17 13.74
CA LEU A 7 10.83 4.78 13.22
C LEU A 7 10.85 3.29 12.94
N PHE A 8 10.07 2.53 13.69
CA PHE A 8 9.87 1.11 13.45
C PHE A 8 8.60 0.90 12.61
N VAL A 9 8.76 0.21 11.49
CA VAL A 9 7.71 0.00 10.49
C VAL A 9 7.41 -1.48 10.41
N ILE A 10 6.14 -1.84 10.59
CA ILE A 10 5.62 -3.18 10.31
C ILE A 10 4.68 -3.04 9.12
N THR A 11 4.96 -3.78 8.05
CA THR A 11 4.10 -3.81 6.87
C THR A 11 3.97 -5.24 6.37
N TYR A 12 2.97 -5.47 5.54
CA TYR A 12 2.73 -6.73 4.87
C TYR A 12 2.96 -6.53 3.38
N ASP A 13 3.52 -7.54 2.74
CA ASP A 13 3.77 -7.52 1.29
C ASP A 13 2.47 -7.78 0.50
N GLU A 14 1.59 -8.62 1.06
CA GLU A 14 0.30 -8.99 0.48
C GLU A 14 -0.84 -9.00 1.52
N HIS A 15 -2.08 -8.94 1.05
CA HIS A 15 -3.28 -8.96 1.91
C HIS A 15 -3.70 -10.38 2.34
N GLY A 16 -3.03 -11.42 1.82
CA GLY A 16 -3.30 -12.82 2.16
C GLY A 16 -4.58 -13.42 1.54
N GLY A 17 -5.18 -12.77 0.53
CA GLY A 17 -6.36 -13.30 -0.18
C GLY A 17 -7.71 -13.07 0.52
N PHE A 18 -7.73 -12.42 1.68
CA PHE A 18 -8.97 -12.12 2.42
C PHE A 18 -9.77 -10.97 1.81
N TYR A 19 -11.09 -11.11 1.75
CA TYR A 19 -11.97 -10.08 1.19
C TYR A 19 -11.75 -8.70 1.84
N ASP A 20 -11.59 -7.68 1.00
CA ASP A 20 -11.61 -6.28 1.38
C ASP A 20 -12.85 -5.60 0.77
N HIS A 21 -13.62 -4.89 1.59
CA HIS A 21 -14.82 -4.16 1.16
C HIS A 21 -14.50 -2.88 0.38
N VAL A 22 -13.28 -2.34 0.50
CA VAL A 22 -12.89 -1.11 -0.20
C VAL A 22 -12.29 -1.47 -1.55
N PRO A 23 -12.87 -0.99 -2.67
CA PRO A 23 -12.30 -1.24 -4.00
C PRO A 23 -10.93 -0.57 -4.13
N THR A 24 -10.06 -1.19 -4.94
CA THR A 24 -8.74 -0.61 -5.20
C THR A 24 -8.88 0.70 -6.00
N PRO A 25 -8.12 1.75 -5.64
CA PRO A 25 -8.12 2.98 -6.41
C PRO A 25 -7.59 2.76 -7.83
N VAL A 26 -8.32 3.27 -8.81
CA VAL A 26 -7.96 3.23 -10.25
C VAL A 26 -7.70 4.64 -10.81
N ASP A 27 -8.19 5.69 -10.15
CA ASP A 27 -8.07 7.05 -10.67
C ASP A 27 -6.68 7.64 -10.43
N GLY A 28 -6.06 8.14 -11.50
CA GLY A 28 -4.76 8.80 -11.45
C GLY A 28 -3.61 7.88 -11.03
N VAL A 29 -3.69 6.59 -11.37
CA VAL A 29 -2.60 5.63 -11.24
C VAL A 29 -1.96 5.44 -12.62
N PRO A 30 -0.78 6.03 -12.88
CA PRO A 30 -0.11 5.84 -14.16
C PRO A 30 0.43 4.41 -14.25
N SER A 31 0.42 3.85 -15.47
CA SER A 31 1.18 2.63 -15.74
C SER A 31 2.67 2.93 -15.50
N PRO A 32 3.43 2.04 -14.84
CA PRO A 32 4.83 2.29 -14.53
C PRO A 32 5.71 2.39 -15.79
N ASP A 33 5.37 1.65 -16.85
CA ASP A 33 6.14 1.54 -18.08
C ASP A 33 5.28 1.59 -19.36
N ASP A 34 3.97 1.84 -19.23
CA ASP A 34 2.98 1.82 -20.32
C ASP A 34 2.91 0.49 -21.09
N ILE A 35 3.43 -0.60 -20.52
CA ILE A 35 3.38 -1.94 -21.11
C ILE A 35 2.06 -2.60 -20.76
N VAL A 36 1.33 -3.03 -21.80
CA VAL A 36 0.11 -3.81 -21.63
C VAL A 36 0.45 -5.29 -21.62
N GLY A 37 -0.07 -6.00 -20.61
CA GLY A 37 0.06 -7.44 -20.49
C GLY A 37 -0.51 -8.20 -21.70
N PRO A 38 -0.09 -9.45 -21.92
CA PRO A 38 -0.51 -10.24 -23.08
C PRO A 38 -2.00 -10.60 -23.06
N GLU A 39 -2.49 -11.10 -24.20
CA GLU A 39 -3.81 -11.75 -24.32
C GLU A 39 -3.93 -12.93 -23.33
N PRO A 40 -5.14 -13.23 -22.81
CA PRO A 40 -6.42 -12.60 -23.13
C PRO A 40 -6.77 -11.38 -22.25
N PHE A 41 -5.98 -11.09 -21.21
CA PHE A 41 -6.40 -10.18 -20.14
C PHE A 41 -6.01 -8.72 -20.36
N LYS A 42 -4.98 -8.42 -21.16
CA LYS A 42 -4.53 -7.04 -21.48
C LYS A 42 -4.42 -6.13 -20.26
N PHE A 43 -3.81 -6.64 -19.19
CA PHE A 43 -3.67 -5.89 -17.95
C PHE A 43 -2.76 -4.68 -18.15
N LYS A 44 -3.23 -3.47 -17.81
CA LYS A 44 -2.53 -2.21 -18.13
C LYS A 44 -1.63 -1.66 -17.01
N PHE A 45 -1.65 -2.30 -15.84
CA PHE A 45 -0.95 -1.82 -14.63
C PHE A 45 -1.34 -0.38 -14.24
N ASP A 46 -2.58 0.02 -14.52
CA ASP A 46 -3.16 1.35 -14.27
C ASP A 46 -4.01 1.39 -12.98
N ARG A 47 -3.70 0.52 -12.01
CA ARG A 47 -4.42 0.39 -10.74
C ARG A 47 -3.48 0.04 -9.61
N LEU A 48 -3.84 0.43 -8.38
CA LEU A 48 -3.09 -0.01 -7.20
C LEU A 48 -3.46 -1.46 -6.82
N GLY A 49 -2.54 -2.07 -6.06
CA GLY A 49 -2.76 -3.36 -5.42
C GLY A 49 -3.78 -3.30 -4.28
N VAL A 50 -4.05 -4.47 -3.69
CA VAL A 50 -4.96 -4.58 -2.55
C VAL A 50 -4.33 -3.92 -1.32
N ARG A 51 -5.17 -3.39 -0.41
CA ARG A 51 -4.69 -2.75 0.80
C ARG A 51 -4.01 -3.77 1.72
N VAL A 52 -2.92 -3.33 2.33
CA VAL A 52 -2.21 -4.05 3.38
C VAL A 52 -2.16 -3.18 4.63
N PRO A 53 -2.21 -3.78 5.84
CA PRO A 53 -2.01 -3.01 7.05
C PRO A 53 -0.55 -2.55 7.17
N THR A 54 -0.35 -1.32 7.63
CA THR A 54 0.97 -0.76 7.94
C THR A 54 0.92 -0.08 9.30
N ILE A 55 1.85 -0.42 10.17
CA ILE A 55 1.94 0.10 11.54
C ILE A 55 3.26 0.87 11.68
N PHE A 56 3.16 2.10 12.18
CA PHE A 56 4.30 2.96 12.49
C PHE A 56 4.43 3.12 14.00
N ILE A 57 5.62 2.85 14.53
CA ILE A 57 5.93 2.91 15.95
C ILE A 57 7.15 3.82 16.14
N SER A 58 6.97 4.94 16.83
CA SER A 58 8.04 5.93 17.05
C SER A 58 7.73 6.85 18.23
N PRO A 59 8.74 7.35 18.98
CA PRO A 59 8.53 8.37 20.01
C PRO A 59 7.98 9.70 19.47
N TRP A 60 8.03 9.95 18.16
CA TRP A 60 7.42 11.14 17.54
C TRP A 60 5.92 11.00 17.29
N ILE A 61 5.36 9.80 17.48
CA ILE A 61 3.94 9.51 17.26
C ILE A 61 3.25 9.49 18.63
N GLU A 62 2.22 10.32 18.80
CA GLU A 62 1.38 10.30 19.99
C GLU A 62 0.77 8.88 20.20
N PRO A 63 0.81 8.34 21.43
CA PRO A 63 0.23 7.04 21.73
C PRO A 63 -1.25 6.94 21.31
N GLY A 64 -1.61 5.84 20.65
CA GLY A 64 -3.00 5.56 20.23
C GLY A 64 -3.48 6.33 19.00
N LYS A 65 -2.62 7.06 18.29
CA LYS A 65 -3.01 7.87 17.14
C LYS A 65 -3.10 7.04 15.86
N GLY A 66 -4.32 6.83 15.34
CA GLY A 66 -4.58 6.24 14.03
C GLY A 66 -4.71 7.32 12.93
N LYS A 67 -4.17 7.05 11.74
CA LYS A 67 -4.43 7.87 10.54
C LYS A 67 -5.04 6.99 9.45
N ASN A 68 -6.24 7.36 9.00
CA ASN A 68 -6.91 6.72 7.86
C ASN A 68 -6.52 7.41 6.56
N LYS A 69 -5.21 7.51 6.29
CA LYS A 69 -4.69 8.12 5.07
C LYS A 69 -4.19 7.03 4.13
N MET A 70 -4.64 7.08 2.89
CA MET A 70 -4.17 6.18 1.85
C MET A 70 -2.72 6.51 1.49
N HIS A 71 -1.83 5.53 1.64
CA HIS A 71 -0.45 5.59 1.16
C HIS A 71 -0.40 4.75 -0.11
N LYS A 72 -0.03 5.36 -1.24
CA LYS A 72 -0.03 4.68 -2.53
C LYS A 72 1.24 3.83 -2.64
N CYS A 73 1.07 2.52 -2.80
CA CYS A 73 2.12 1.59 -3.19
C CYS A 73 1.59 0.79 -4.37
N MET A 74 2.34 0.77 -5.46
CA MET A 74 2.01 -0.01 -6.65
C MET A 74 2.58 -1.41 -6.43
N GLN A 75 1.71 -2.41 -6.34
CA GLN A 75 2.12 -3.82 -6.39
C GLN A 75 2.28 -4.19 -7.86
N PHE A 76 3.44 -4.73 -8.20
CA PHE A 76 3.79 -5.23 -9.53
C PHE A 76 3.46 -6.71 -9.65
#